data_AF-A0A8T9ZE61-F1
#
_entry.id   AF-A0A8T9ZE61-F1
#
_cell.length_a   1.000
_cell.length_b   1.000
_cell.length_c   1.000
_cell.angle_alpha   90.00
_cell.angle_beta   90.00
_cell.angle_gamma   90.00
#
_symmetry.space_group_name_H-M   'P 1'
#
loop_
_entity.id
_entity.type
_entity.pdbx_description
1 polymer ?
#
loop_
_entity_poly.entity_id
_entity_poly.type
_entity_poly.pdbx_seq_one_letter_code
_entity_poly.pdbx_strand_id
1 'polypeptide(L)'
;MSQDIEKQINQVNQKLRSVFEEQDRNQSAIQTQEHVERNFYEWKNRSNRLFNRILETWHRDKELSYFFMNMRQEAQHIERKLTFELENQKETLFKEKRDLRDLENDFSYEKQKLVKETNS
;
A
#
# COMPACT_ATOMS: atom_id res chain seq x y z
N MET A 1 -38.47 12.37 19.65
CA MET A 1 -37.16 12.55 19.00
C MET A 1 -37.00 14.02 18.63
N SER A 2 -35.97 14.69 19.13
CA SER A 2 -35.71 16.09 18.74
C SER A 2 -35.24 16.13 17.29
N GLN A 3 -35.80 17.04 16.47
CA GLN A 3 -35.39 17.25 15.08
C GLN A 3 -33.88 17.57 14.95
N ASP A 4 -33.27 18.07 16.02
CA ASP A 4 -31.84 18.36 16.08
C ASP A 4 -30.98 17.08 16.18
N ILE A 5 -31.34 16.16 17.08
CA ILE A 5 -30.63 14.87 17.25
C ILE A 5 -30.73 14.01 15.99
N GLU A 6 -31.90 14.03 15.32
CA GLU A 6 -32.08 13.32 14.06
C GLU A 6 -31.17 13.87 12.94
N LYS A 7 -31.00 15.20 12.85
CA LYS A 7 -30.05 15.82 11.93
C LYS A 7 -28.61 15.42 12.24
N GLN A 8 -28.22 15.41 13.51
CA GLN A 8 -26.88 15.01 13.94
C GLN A 8 -26.60 13.53 13.60
N ILE A 9 -27.54 12.62 13.87
CA ILE A 9 -27.42 11.20 13.50
C ILE A 9 -27.26 11.04 11.99
N ASN A 10 -28.02 11.79 11.19
CA ASN A 10 -27.90 11.74 9.73
C ASN A 10 -26.54 12.25 9.24
N GLN A 11 -25.99 13.29 9.86
CA GLN A 11 -24.64 13.77 9.56
C GLN A 11 -23.57 12.72 9.88
N VAL A 12 -23.66 12.08 11.05
CA VAL A 12 -22.71 11.01 11.43
C VAL A 12 -22.82 9.81 10.49
N ASN A 13 -24.04 9.45 10.05
CA ASN A 13 -24.25 8.39 9.06
C ASN A 13 -23.60 8.72 7.70
N GLN A 14 -23.67 9.98 7.26
CA GLN A 14 -23.00 10.41 6.04
C GLN A 14 -21.49 10.30 6.17
N LYS A 15 -20.91 10.75 7.30
CA LYS A 15 -19.48 10.62 7.57
C LYS A 15 -19.03 9.16 7.59
N LEU A 16 -19.76 8.28 8.28
CA LEU A 16 -19.49 6.83 8.30
C LEU A 16 -19.51 6.23 6.89
N ARG A 17 -20.48 6.61 6.06
CA ARG A 17 -20.55 6.16 4.67
C ARG A 17 -19.29 6.58 3.89
N SER A 18 -18.86 7.83 4.03
CA SER A 18 -17.63 8.29 3.39
C SER A 18 -16.39 7.53 3.88
N VAL A 19 -16.29 7.23 5.18
CA VAL A 19 -15.21 6.39 5.72
C VAL A 19 -15.21 5.00 5.11
N PHE A 20 -16.38 4.35 4.97
CA PHE A 20 -16.48 3.05 4.31
C PHE A 20 -16.04 3.09 2.84
N GLU A 21 -16.40 4.14 2.12
CA GLU A 21 -15.97 4.32 0.72
C GLU A 21 -14.46 4.49 0.61
N GLU A 22 -13.82 5.24 1.52
CA GLU A 22 -12.36 5.37 1.54
C GLU A 22 -11.66 4.08 2.00
N GLN A 23 -12.23 3.33 2.95
CA GLN A 23 -11.71 2.03 3.37
C GLN A 23 -11.70 1.03 2.20
N ASP A 24 -12.75 0.99 1.39
CA ASP A 24 -12.83 0.13 0.21
C ASP A 24 -11.78 0.50 -0.85
N ARG A 25 -11.60 1.80 -1.10
CA ARG A 25 -10.54 2.31 -1.99
C ARG A 25 -9.14 1.97 -1.48
N ASN A 26 -8.87 2.20 -0.19
CA ASN A 26 -7.60 1.88 0.43
C ASN A 26 -7.32 0.36 0.37
N GLN A 27 -8.33 -0.48 0.60
CA GLN A 27 -8.19 -1.93 0.51
C GLN A 27 -7.90 -2.39 -0.93
N SER A 28 -8.54 -1.77 -1.93
CA SER A 28 -8.25 -2.01 -3.36
C SER A 28 -6.83 -1.56 -3.74
N ALA A 29 -6.37 -0.42 -3.19
CA ALA A 29 -5.01 0.07 -3.39
C ALA A 29 -3.97 -0.87 -2.76
N ILE A 30 -4.23 -1.40 -1.57
CA ILE A 30 -3.36 -2.41 -0.91
C ILE A 30 -3.24 -3.67 -1.78
N GLN A 31 -4.34 -4.19 -2.31
CA GLN A 31 -4.30 -5.38 -3.19
C GLN A 31 -3.50 -5.10 -4.48
N THR A 32 -3.66 -3.91 -5.04
CA THR A 32 -2.90 -3.48 -6.21
C THR A 32 -1.40 -3.40 -5.88
N GLN A 33 -1.05 -2.81 -4.72
CA GLN A 33 0.33 -2.73 -4.24
C GLN A 33 0.95 -4.13 -4.06
N GLU A 34 0.23 -5.05 -3.42
CA GLU A 34 0.70 -6.44 -3.24
C GLU A 34 0.94 -7.16 -4.56
N HIS A 35 0.11 -6.89 -5.58
CA HIS A 35 0.30 -7.42 -6.92
C HIS A 35 1.56 -6.84 -7.59
N VAL A 36 1.75 -5.52 -7.50
CA VAL A 36 2.94 -4.84 -8.03
C VAL A 36 4.21 -5.35 -7.34
N GLU A 37 4.21 -5.49 -6.03
CA GLU A 37 5.34 -6.05 -5.27
C GLU A 37 5.69 -7.46 -5.75
N ARG A 38 4.69 -8.34 -5.92
CA ARG A 38 4.91 -9.69 -6.42
C ARG A 38 5.56 -9.70 -7.80
N ASN A 39 5.04 -8.91 -8.72
CA ASN A 39 5.59 -8.79 -10.07
C ASN A 39 7.03 -8.26 -10.05
N PHE A 40 7.32 -7.28 -9.18
CA PHE A 40 8.66 -6.75 -8.98
C PHE A 40 9.63 -7.83 -8.47
N TYR A 41 9.25 -8.60 -7.45
CA TYR A 41 10.08 -9.70 -6.93
C TYR A 41 10.32 -10.80 -7.95
N GLU A 42 9.31 -11.15 -8.76
CA GLU A 42 9.48 -12.09 -9.86
C GLU A 42 10.47 -11.57 -10.91
N TRP A 43 10.31 -10.32 -11.33
CA TRP A 43 11.21 -9.68 -12.29
C TRP A 43 12.65 -9.61 -11.76
N LYS A 44 12.83 -9.18 -10.51
CA LYS A 44 14.13 -9.14 -9.82
C LYS A 44 14.80 -10.52 -9.79
N ASN A 45 14.04 -11.57 -9.50
CA ASN A 45 14.56 -12.93 -9.50
C ASN A 45 14.98 -13.39 -10.91
N ARG A 46 14.20 -13.05 -11.94
CA ARG A 46 14.56 -13.37 -13.34
C ARG A 46 15.81 -12.60 -13.78
N SER A 47 15.89 -11.31 -13.47
CA SER A 47 17.05 -10.45 -13.71
C SER A 47 18.33 -11.07 -13.10
N ASN A 48 18.28 -11.43 -11.82
CA ASN A 48 19.43 -12.04 -11.14
C ASN A 48 19.88 -13.37 -11.77
N ARG A 49 18.95 -14.24 -12.17
CA ARG A 49 19.30 -15.49 -12.87
C ARG A 49 19.95 -15.23 -14.23
N LEU A 50 19.44 -14.25 -14.98
CA LEU A 50 19.98 -13.87 -16.28
C LEU A 50 21.41 -13.35 -16.14
N PHE A 51 21.66 -12.41 -15.21
CA PHE A 51 23.01 -11.90 -14.94
C PHE A 51 23.98 -13.01 -14.50
N ASN A 52 23.55 -13.92 -13.63
CA ASN A 52 24.39 -15.06 -13.23
C ASN A 52 24.78 -15.92 -14.44
N ARG A 53 23.82 -16.29 -15.29
CA ARG A 53 24.08 -17.10 -16.49
C ARG A 53 25.02 -16.40 -17.48
N ILE A 54 24.82 -15.11 -17.71
CA ILE A 54 25.67 -14.31 -18.60
C ILE A 54 27.09 -14.24 -18.06
N LEU A 55 27.26 -13.93 -16.78
CA LEU A 55 28.58 -13.83 -16.16
C LEU A 55 29.29 -15.18 -16.12
N GLU A 56 28.56 -16.28 -15.86
CA GLU A 56 29.10 -17.65 -15.99
C GLU A 56 29.56 -17.96 -17.41
N THR A 57 28.86 -17.48 -18.43
CA THR A 57 29.20 -17.75 -19.84
C THR A 57 30.42 -16.95 -20.29
N TRP A 58 30.46 -15.65 -19.96
CA TRP A 58 31.45 -14.71 -20.48
C TRP A 58 32.61 -14.42 -19.52
N HIS A 59 32.74 -15.16 -18.41
CA HIS A 59 33.75 -14.91 -17.37
C HIS A 59 35.21 -14.87 -17.88
N ARG A 60 35.51 -15.54 -19.00
CA ARG A 60 36.87 -15.59 -19.58
C ARG A 60 37.20 -14.39 -20.46
N ASP A 61 36.18 -13.71 -20.96
CA ASP A 61 36.35 -12.46 -21.68
C ASP A 61 36.31 -11.32 -20.67
N LYS A 62 37.45 -10.68 -20.42
CA LYS A 62 37.56 -9.63 -19.41
C LYS A 62 36.67 -8.44 -19.75
N GLU A 63 36.63 -8.01 -21.01
CA GLU A 63 35.89 -6.82 -21.43
C GLU A 63 34.38 -7.05 -21.27
N LEU A 64 33.87 -8.17 -21.80
CA LEU A 64 32.46 -8.52 -21.65
C LEU A 64 32.08 -8.79 -20.20
N SER A 65 32.92 -9.48 -19.43
CA SER A 65 32.68 -9.72 -18.00
C SER A 65 32.54 -8.42 -17.23
N TYR A 66 33.46 -7.46 -17.41
CA TYR A 66 33.37 -6.14 -16.78
C TYR A 66 32.13 -5.37 -17.21
N PHE A 67 31.79 -5.38 -18.50
CA PHE A 67 30.59 -4.74 -19.03
C PHE A 67 29.31 -5.26 -18.34
N PHE A 68 29.14 -6.58 -18.26
CA PHE A 68 27.98 -7.19 -17.60
C PHE A 68 27.97 -7.00 -16.08
N MET A 69 29.15 -6.96 -15.43
CA MET A 69 29.24 -6.62 -14.00
C MET A 69 28.74 -5.21 -13.72
N ASN A 70 29.13 -4.23 -14.55
CA ASN A 70 28.68 -2.85 -14.39
C ASN A 70 27.17 -2.72 -14.60
N MET A 71 26.61 -3.32 -15.66
CA MET A 71 25.16 -3.33 -15.87
C MET A 71 24.41 -4.01 -14.72
N ARG A 72 24.96 -5.08 -14.13
CA ARG A 72 24.37 -5.73 -12.94
C ARG A 72 24.35 -4.77 -11.76
N GLN A 73 25.41 -4.01 -11.52
CA GLN A 73 25.47 -3.03 -10.44
C GLN A 73 24.44 -1.90 -10.64
N GLU A 74 24.30 -1.40 -11.86
CA GLU A 74 23.28 -0.40 -12.20
C GLU A 74 21.86 -0.93 -11.98
N ALA A 75 21.58 -2.14 -12.46
CA ALA A 75 20.30 -2.81 -12.23
C ALA A 75 20.01 -2.97 -10.73
N GLN A 76 21.00 -3.41 -9.94
CA GLN A 76 20.88 -3.53 -8.49
C GLN A 76 20.63 -2.20 -7.79
N HIS A 77 21.20 -1.10 -8.29
CA HIS A 77 20.93 0.23 -7.75
C HIS A 77 19.50 0.67 -8.00
N ILE A 78 18.98 0.43 -9.21
CA ILE A 78 17.58 0.68 -9.56
C ILE A 78 16.66 -0.20 -8.71
N GLU A 79 16.96 -1.50 -8.58
CA GLU A 79 16.22 -2.44 -7.74
C GLU A 79 16.10 -1.95 -6.29
N ARG A 80 17.18 -1.42 -5.70
CA ARG A 80 17.14 -0.89 -4.32
C ARG A 80 16.20 0.30 -4.22
N LYS A 81 16.29 1.27 -5.15
CA LYS A 81 15.41 2.44 -5.17
C LYS A 81 13.94 2.03 -5.25
N LEU A 82 13.61 1.15 -6.19
CA LEU A 82 12.26 0.63 -6.35
C LEU A 82 11.77 -0.13 -5.12
N THR A 83 12.65 -0.89 -4.46
CA THR A 83 12.30 -1.58 -3.20
C THR A 83 11.88 -0.58 -2.13
N PHE A 84 12.66 0.49 -1.92
CA PHE A 84 12.31 1.54 -0.96
C PHE A 84 11.01 2.27 -1.33
N GLU A 85 10.78 2.57 -2.61
CA GLU A 85 9.55 3.22 -3.06
C GLU A 85 8.32 2.34 -2.79
N LEU A 86 8.40 1.05 -3.08
CA LEU A 86 7.33 0.09 -2.82
C LEU A 86 7.05 -0.06 -1.31
N GLU A 87 8.09 -0.15 -0.48
CA GLU A 87 7.97 -0.22 0.97
C GLU A 87 7.31 1.04 1.55
N ASN A 88 7.69 2.21 1.05
CA ASN A 88 7.12 3.49 1.51
C ASN A 88 5.65 3.65 1.11
N GLN A 89 5.30 3.27 -0.12
CA GLN A 89 3.91 3.24 -0.58
C GLN A 89 3.05 2.29 0.27
N LYS A 90 3.58 1.10 0.56
CA LYS A 90 2.93 0.13 1.43
C LYS A 90 2.69 0.72 2.83
N GLU A 91 3.73 1.26 3.47
CA GLU A 91 3.58 1.83 4.81
C GLU A 91 2.53 2.96 4.84
N THR A 92 2.49 3.80 3.80
CA THR A 92 1.49 4.85 3.66
C THR A 92 0.07 4.29 3.61
N LEU A 93 -0.17 3.27 2.78
CA LEU A 93 -1.48 2.62 2.67
C LEU A 93 -1.91 1.96 3.98
N PHE A 94 -0.99 1.28 4.67
CA PHE A 94 -1.27 0.64 5.96
C PHE A 94 -1.44 1.65 7.10
N LYS A 95 -0.83 2.82 7.02
CA LYS A 95 -1.12 3.94 7.93
C LYS A 95 -2.51 4.48 7.69
N GLU A 96 -2.86 4.79 6.44
CA GLU A 96 -4.20 5.26 6.08
C GLU A 96 -5.29 4.27 6.51
N LYS A 97 -5.07 2.96 6.33
CA LYS A 97 -5.97 1.92 6.83
C LYS A 97 -6.23 2.00 8.34
N ARG A 98 -5.19 2.30 9.13
CA ARG A 98 -5.30 2.48 10.59
C ARG A 98 -6.10 3.75 10.91
N ASP A 99 -5.73 4.86 10.27
CA ASP A 99 -6.37 6.16 10.49
C ASP A 99 -7.88 6.10 10.14
N LEU A 100 -8.24 5.42 9.04
CA LEU A 100 -9.64 5.21 8.65
C LEU A 100 -10.41 4.34 9.64
N ARG A 101 -9.76 3.32 10.22
CA ARG A 101 -10.38 2.46 11.23
C ARG A 101 -10.61 3.23 12.53
N ASP A 102 -9.68 4.07 12.93
CA ASP A 102 -9.83 4.90 14.12
C ASP A 102 -10.98 5.90 13.93
N LEU A 103 -11.07 6.51 12.74
CA LEU A 103 -12.16 7.41 12.38
C LEU A 103 -13.54 6.71 12.35
N GLU A 104 -13.62 5.47 11.85
CA GLU A 104 -14.82 4.65 11.91
C GLU A 104 -15.28 4.40 13.36
N ASN A 105 -14.33 4.09 14.25
CA ASN A 105 -14.61 3.85 15.67
C ASN A 105 -15.15 5.12 16.34
N ASP A 106 -14.54 6.28 16.08
CA ASP A 106 -14.95 7.56 16.63
C ASP A 106 -16.39 7.92 16.22
N PHE A 107 -16.71 7.83 14.92
CA PHE A 107 -18.07 8.10 14.45
C PHE A 107 -19.09 7.07 14.93
N SER A 108 -18.68 5.81 15.05
CA SER A 108 -19.55 4.75 15.61
C SER A 108 -19.88 5.04 17.08
N TYR A 109 -18.90 5.49 17.85
CA TYR A 109 -19.10 5.90 19.24
C TYR A 109 -20.00 7.14 19.36
N GLU A 110 -19.77 8.17 18.54
CA GLU A 110 -20.60 9.37 18.47
C GLU A 110 -22.07 9.02 18.18
N LYS A 111 -22.31 8.16 17.19
CA LYS A 111 -23.65 7.67 16.84
C LYS A 111 -24.32 6.95 18.01
N GLN A 112 -23.60 6.06 18.70
CA GLN A 112 -24.14 5.34 19.85
C GLN A 112 -24.56 6.28 20.98
N LYS A 113 -23.76 7.33 21.24
CA LYS A 113 -24.08 8.35 22.25
C LYS A 113 -25.37 9.09 21.88
N LEU A 114 -25.49 9.56 20.64
CA LEU A 114 -26.69 10.25 20.16
C LEU A 114 -27.94 9.36 20.26
N VAL A 115 -27.82 8.09 19.88
CA VAL A 115 -28.94 7.11 20.00
C VAL A 115 -29.37 6.91 21.46
N LYS A 116 -28.41 6.84 22.40
CA LYS A 116 -28.74 6.74 23.84
C LYS A 116 -29.47 7.99 24.35
N GLU A 117 -29.02 9.17 23.96
CA GLU A 117 -29.67 10.46 24.27
C GLU A 117 -31.07 10.56 23.65
N THR A 118 -31.34 9.84 22.55
CA THR A 118 -32.67 9.78 21.95
C THR A 118 -33.65 8.88 22.71
N ASN A 119 -33.13 7.90 23.45
CA ASN A 119 -33.89 6.87 24.18
C ASN A 119 -34.03 7.16 25.68
N SER A 120 -33.36 8.19 26.20
CA SER A 120 -33.52 8.73 27.55
C SER A 120 -34.55 9.85 27.56
#